data_AF-A0A183T6P5-F1
#
_entry.id   AF-A0A183T6P5-F1
#
_cell.length_a   1.000
_cell.length_b   1.000
_cell.length_c   1.000
_cell.angle_alpha   90.00
_cell.angle_beta   90.00
_cell.angle_gamma   90.00
#
_symmetry.space_group_name_H-M   'P 1'
#
loop_
_entity.id
_entity.type
_entity.pdbx_description
1 polymer ?
#
loop_
_entity_poly.entity_id
_entity_poly.type
_entity_poly.pdbx_seq_one_letter_code
_entity_poly.pdbx_strand_id
1 'polypeptide(L)'
;MTYHVRESVGTAEFLYDHPQFVAIHRVEGFRKLHEDRDEMKMELLTFRLQLARGQETALALRNNQITEKLENLHAPDDNATVEIRWCQLRNVIQSTALNVLGRTHRHHQDWFDDNDADISNLLAEKNGILKAYMSLRTDATKAAFFRCCRIVRQRLREMQDAWMVRKAEQIQEYADRNEMKNFFKAIKAIYGPCIKGTAPLLSSDGTTLLTEKSQILKRVAEHFRSVLNCSSAISDAAIDRLPQVDMSNDLDLPPSIPETIRVVQQISSGKAPGSDAIPPEVYKHDGPRLIAELITLFQEM
;
A
#
# COMPACT_ATOMS: atom_id res chain seq x y z
N MET A 1 10.74 30.72 56.94
CA MET A 1 12.07 31.27 56.58
C MET A 1 11.90 32.08 55.31
N THR A 2 11.88 33.39 55.50
CA THR A 2 11.74 34.44 54.50
C THR A 2 13.04 34.61 53.73
N TYR A 3 12.97 34.71 52.40
CA TYR A 3 14.09 35.19 51.59
C TYR A 3 13.66 36.44 50.81
N HIS A 4 14.45 37.49 51.00
CA HIS A 4 14.36 38.79 50.33
C HIS A 4 14.76 38.71 48.84
N VAL A 5 13.86 39.23 48.00
CA VAL A 5 14.04 40.32 47.02
C VAL A 5 15.41 40.52 46.36
N ARG A 6 15.42 40.47 45.02
CA ARG A 6 15.94 41.57 44.18
C ARG A 6 15.37 41.52 42.77
N GLU A 7 14.59 42.54 42.43
CA GLU A 7 14.19 42.92 41.07
C GLU A 7 15.41 43.41 40.27
N SER A 8 15.46 43.15 38.96
CA SER A 8 15.30 44.18 37.92
C SER A 8 15.66 43.69 36.51
N VAL A 9 14.64 43.70 35.64
CA VAL A 9 14.61 44.23 34.26
C VAL A 9 15.63 43.72 33.23
N GLY A 10 15.11 43.10 32.16
CA GLY A 10 15.84 42.89 30.90
C GLY A 10 15.06 42.05 29.89
N THR A 11 14.11 42.66 29.21
CA THR A 11 13.33 42.16 28.07
C THR A 11 14.18 41.54 26.94
N ALA A 12 13.85 40.31 26.53
CA ALA A 12 13.66 39.92 25.12
C ALA A 12 13.12 38.48 25.04
N GLU A 13 11.90 38.37 24.53
CA GLU A 13 11.19 37.14 24.21
C GLU A 13 12.00 36.30 23.20
N PHE A 14 12.40 35.08 23.59
CA PHE A 14 12.72 34.03 22.63
C PHE A 14 11.43 33.28 22.32
N LEU A 15 10.78 33.66 21.22
CA LEU A 15 9.71 32.89 20.62
C LEU A 15 10.26 31.57 20.07
N TYR A 16 9.67 30.48 20.55
CA TYR A 16 9.71 29.16 19.94
C TYR A 16 9.27 29.24 18.47
N ASP A 17 10.04 28.64 17.55
CA ASP A 17 9.46 27.84 16.46
C ASP A 17 10.48 26.96 15.70
N HIS A 18 10.27 25.65 15.87
CA HIS A 18 10.47 24.47 15.01
C HIS A 18 11.75 24.20 14.16
N PRO A 19 12.23 22.93 14.09
CA PRO A 19 13.55 22.57 13.60
C PRO A 19 13.61 22.32 12.09
N GLN A 20 14.14 23.27 11.32
CA GLN A 20 14.42 23.10 9.88
C GLN A 20 15.73 22.35 9.55
N PHE A 21 16.43 21.77 10.54
CA PHE A 21 17.77 21.19 10.32
C PHE A 21 17.86 19.65 10.36
N VAL A 22 16.77 18.92 10.64
CA VAL A 22 16.81 17.44 10.73
C VAL A 22 16.38 16.74 9.42
N ALA A 23 15.86 17.47 8.43
CA ALA A 23 15.30 16.87 7.22
C ALA A 23 16.35 16.36 6.21
N ILE A 24 17.58 16.90 6.20
CA ILE A 24 18.56 16.60 5.15
C ILE A 24 19.32 15.28 5.40
N HIS A 25 19.36 14.77 6.64
CA HIS A 25 20.04 13.50 6.96
C HIS A 25 19.14 12.26 6.99
N ARG A 26 17.82 12.39 6.77
CA ARG A 26 16.88 11.25 6.88
C ARG A 26 16.62 10.51 5.57
N VAL A 27 17.27 10.88 4.46
CA VAL A 27 16.99 10.31 3.12
C VAL A 27 17.88 9.12 2.75
N GLU A 28 19.07 8.98 3.35
CA GLU A 28 20.01 7.91 2.94
C GLU A 28 19.95 6.62 3.81
N GLY A 29 19.38 6.67 5.02
CA GLY A 29 19.58 5.62 6.03
C GLY A 29 18.47 4.56 6.19
N PHE A 30 17.27 4.76 5.64
CA PHE A 30 16.10 3.90 5.90
C PHE A 30 15.67 3.04 4.71
N ARG A 31 16.46 3.02 3.61
CA ARG A 31 16.06 2.37 2.35
C ARG A 31 16.23 0.85 2.35
N LYS A 32 17.11 0.26 3.18
CA LYS A 32 17.58 -1.13 2.94
C LYS A 32 16.92 -2.29 3.70
N LEU A 33 15.95 -2.07 4.59
CA LEU A 33 15.36 -3.18 5.39
C LEU A 33 13.85 -3.37 5.23
N HIS A 34 13.21 -2.60 4.35
CA HIS A 34 11.78 -2.71 4.07
C HIS A 34 11.47 -3.03 2.59
N GLU A 35 12.49 -3.03 1.71
CA GLU A 35 12.35 -3.26 0.27
C GLU A 35 11.73 -4.64 -0.04
N ASP A 36 12.18 -5.74 0.58
CA ASP A 36 11.69 -7.09 0.23
C ASP A 36 10.23 -7.38 0.67
N ARG A 37 9.69 -6.69 1.69
CA ARG A 37 8.31 -6.91 2.18
C ARG A 37 7.34 -5.87 1.67
N ASP A 38 7.83 -4.67 1.34
CA ASP A 38 7.03 -3.65 0.68
C ASP A 38 6.94 -3.91 -0.82
N GLU A 39 7.96 -4.42 -1.52
CA GLU A 39 7.84 -4.77 -2.95
C GLU A 39 6.65 -5.71 -3.21
N MET A 40 6.47 -6.75 -2.40
CA MET A 40 5.32 -7.67 -2.53
C MET A 40 3.97 -6.97 -2.27
N LYS A 41 3.88 -6.09 -1.26
CA LYS A 41 2.66 -5.31 -0.99
C LYS A 41 2.40 -4.23 -2.04
N MET A 42 3.46 -3.74 -2.66
CA MET A 42 3.46 -2.73 -3.71
C MET A 42 2.95 -3.32 -5.01
N GLU A 43 3.46 -4.49 -5.43
CA GLU A 43 2.98 -5.26 -6.58
C GLU A 43 1.47 -5.56 -6.46
N LEU A 44 1.03 -5.97 -5.26
CA LEU A 44 -0.38 -6.21 -4.92
C LEU A 44 -1.26 -4.94 -4.99
N LEU A 45 -0.73 -3.77 -4.64
CA LEU A 45 -1.46 -2.49 -4.70
C LEU A 45 -1.54 -1.93 -6.12
N THR A 46 -0.49 -2.12 -6.92
CA THR A 46 -0.47 -1.76 -8.34
C THR A 46 -1.47 -2.57 -9.15
N PHE A 47 -1.54 -3.89 -8.90
CA PHE A 47 -2.53 -4.76 -9.55
C PHE A 47 -3.98 -4.35 -9.23
N ARG A 48 -4.26 -3.99 -7.97
CA ARG A 48 -5.57 -3.49 -7.53
C ARG A 48 -5.96 -2.14 -8.15
N LEU A 49 -4.99 -1.25 -8.39
CA LEU A 49 -5.25 0.08 -8.95
C LEU A 49 -5.52 0.05 -10.46
N GLN A 50 -4.91 -0.89 -11.19
CA GLN A 50 -5.17 -1.10 -12.63
C GLN A 50 -6.56 -1.72 -12.85
N LEU A 51 -6.95 -2.73 -12.07
CA LEU A 51 -8.26 -3.39 -12.23
C LEU A 51 -9.44 -2.54 -11.74
N ALA A 52 -9.23 -1.69 -10.73
CA ALA A 52 -10.28 -0.83 -10.19
C ALA A 52 -10.58 0.43 -11.03
N ARG A 53 -9.81 0.72 -12.10
CA ARG A 53 -9.95 1.95 -12.90
C ARG A 53 -10.94 1.88 -14.07
N GLY A 54 -11.49 0.71 -14.40
CA GLY A 54 -12.62 0.60 -15.32
C GLY A 54 -12.27 0.73 -16.81
N GLN A 55 -12.90 -0.15 -17.60
CA GLN A 55 -12.96 -0.28 -19.07
C GLN A 55 -11.65 -0.44 -19.86
N GLU A 56 -10.60 0.37 -19.66
CA GLU A 56 -9.36 0.27 -20.47
C GLU A 56 -8.45 -0.90 -20.07
N THR A 57 -8.39 -1.25 -18.79
CA THR A 57 -7.59 -2.41 -18.30
C THR A 57 -8.27 -3.75 -18.56
N ALA A 58 -9.59 -3.77 -18.67
CA ALA A 58 -10.35 -4.91 -19.17
C ALA A 58 -10.09 -5.15 -20.67
N LEU A 59 -9.75 -4.11 -21.45
CA LEU A 59 -9.37 -4.23 -22.87
C LEU A 59 -7.92 -4.71 -23.07
N ALA A 60 -6.99 -4.39 -22.16
CA ALA A 60 -5.60 -4.85 -22.24
C ALA A 60 -5.45 -6.37 -21.95
N LEU A 61 -6.21 -6.91 -20.99
CA LEU A 61 -6.30 -8.35 -20.74
C LEU A 61 -7.13 -9.09 -21.81
N ARG A 62 -8.03 -8.38 -22.52
CA ARG A 62 -8.88 -8.94 -23.60
C ARG A 62 -8.09 -9.44 -24.82
N ASN A 63 -6.81 -9.13 -24.93
CA ASN A 63 -6.01 -9.49 -26.11
C ASN A 63 -5.46 -10.93 -26.10
N ASN A 64 -5.97 -11.83 -25.22
CA ASN A 64 -5.61 -13.25 -25.20
C ASN A 64 -4.10 -13.56 -25.09
N GLN A 65 -3.25 -12.60 -24.70
CA GLN A 65 -1.79 -12.82 -24.63
C GLN A 65 -1.41 -13.80 -23.51
N ILE A 66 -2.22 -13.87 -22.44
CA ILE A 66 -2.09 -14.92 -21.43
C ILE A 66 -2.43 -16.28 -22.05
N THR A 67 -3.49 -16.35 -22.84
CA THR A 67 -3.87 -17.56 -23.59
C THR A 67 -2.77 -18.03 -24.55
N GLU A 68 -2.17 -17.12 -25.32
CA GLU A 68 -1.06 -17.42 -26.25
C GLU A 68 0.21 -17.91 -25.50
N LYS A 69 0.53 -17.31 -24.35
CA LYS A 69 1.66 -17.79 -23.54
C LYS A 69 1.37 -19.10 -22.82
N LEU A 70 0.11 -19.38 -22.50
CA LEU A 70 -0.33 -20.69 -22.02
C LEU A 70 -0.23 -21.77 -23.12
N GLU A 71 -0.45 -21.43 -24.40
CA GLU A 71 -0.25 -22.37 -25.52
C GLU A 71 1.23 -22.75 -25.74
N ASN A 72 2.14 -21.84 -25.41
CA ASN A 72 3.59 -22.06 -25.49
C ASN A 72 4.17 -22.75 -24.24
N LEU A 73 3.34 -23.07 -23.24
CA LEU A 73 3.78 -23.93 -22.15
C LEU A 73 3.93 -25.35 -22.67
N HIS A 74 5.16 -25.86 -22.59
CA HIS A 74 5.41 -27.27 -22.82
C HIS A 74 4.59 -28.08 -21.82
N ALA A 75 3.99 -29.18 -22.28
CA ALA A 75 3.24 -30.10 -21.42
C ALA A 75 4.10 -30.42 -20.19
N PRO A 76 3.56 -30.26 -18.97
CA PRO A 76 4.31 -30.59 -17.77
C PRO A 76 4.74 -32.06 -17.85
N ASP A 77 5.96 -32.35 -17.41
CA ASP A 77 6.44 -33.73 -17.27
C ASP A 77 5.37 -34.55 -16.53
N ASP A 78 5.00 -35.73 -17.05
CA ASP A 78 3.87 -36.54 -16.56
C ASP A 78 4.03 -36.91 -15.07
N ASN A 79 5.21 -36.69 -14.48
CA ASN A 79 5.55 -36.92 -13.08
C ASN A 79 5.49 -35.65 -12.18
N ALA A 80 5.10 -34.48 -12.70
CA ALA A 80 5.04 -33.25 -11.91
C ALA A 80 3.81 -33.23 -10.98
N THR A 81 4.03 -32.96 -9.69
CA THR A 81 2.94 -32.83 -8.70
C THR A 81 2.03 -31.63 -9.01
N VAL A 82 0.77 -31.69 -8.54
CA VAL A 82 -0.22 -30.61 -8.71
C VAL A 82 0.33 -29.24 -8.27
N GLU A 83 1.10 -29.20 -7.18
CA GLU A 83 1.73 -27.98 -6.67
C GLU A 83 2.74 -27.37 -7.65
N ILE A 84 3.53 -28.20 -8.34
CA ILE A 84 4.50 -27.75 -9.36
C ILE A 84 3.76 -27.16 -10.55
N ARG A 85 2.69 -27.82 -11.01
CA ARG A 85 1.86 -27.36 -12.13
C ARG A 85 1.15 -26.04 -11.79
N TRP A 86 0.62 -25.90 -10.58
CA TRP A 86 0.05 -24.65 -10.08
C TRP A 86 1.09 -23.53 -10.03
N CYS A 87 2.29 -23.80 -9.53
CA CYS A 87 3.38 -22.82 -9.50
C CYS A 87 3.77 -22.35 -10.91
N GLN A 88 3.83 -23.26 -11.90
CA GLN A 88 4.11 -22.92 -13.30
C GLN A 88 3.01 -22.02 -13.88
N LEU A 89 1.74 -22.42 -13.71
CA LEU A 89 0.58 -21.64 -14.17
C LEU A 89 0.59 -20.22 -13.57
N ARG A 90 0.79 -20.13 -12.25
CA ARG A 90 0.89 -18.87 -11.52
C ARG A 90 2.01 -17.97 -12.05
N ASN A 91 3.21 -18.52 -12.27
CA ASN A 91 4.35 -17.74 -12.76
C ASN A 91 4.11 -17.19 -14.17
N VAL A 92 3.42 -17.94 -15.03
CA VAL A 92 3.07 -17.52 -16.39
C VAL A 92 2.06 -16.39 -16.36
N ILE A 93 1.02 -16.53 -15.53
CA ILE A 93 0.01 -15.48 -15.32
C ILE A 93 0.69 -14.20 -14.83
N GLN A 94 1.53 -14.28 -13.79
CA GLN A 94 2.19 -13.11 -13.20
C GLN A 94 3.17 -12.45 -14.17
N SER A 95 4.05 -13.22 -14.82
CA SER A 95 5.03 -12.68 -15.76
C SER A 95 4.36 -12.07 -17.00
N THR A 96 3.27 -12.65 -17.47
CA THR A 96 2.51 -12.09 -18.60
C THR A 96 1.78 -10.82 -18.20
N ALA A 97 1.09 -10.84 -17.06
CA ALA A 97 0.41 -9.65 -16.55
C ALA A 97 1.39 -8.49 -16.33
N LEU A 98 2.60 -8.76 -15.83
CA LEU A 98 3.65 -7.75 -15.66
C LEU A 98 4.16 -7.20 -17.00
N ASN A 99 4.30 -8.05 -18.03
CA ASN A 99 4.70 -7.61 -19.37
C ASN A 99 3.64 -6.75 -20.06
N VAL A 100 2.36 -7.12 -19.92
CA VAL A 100 1.24 -6.44 -20.60
C VAL A 100 0.85 -5.14 -19.88
N LEU A 101 0.71 -5.19 -18.56
CA LEU A 101 0.22 -4.07 -17.77
C LEU A 101 1.35 -3.15 -17.28
N GLY A 102 2.59 -3.63 -17.26
CA GLY A 102 3.74 -2.91 -16.74
C GLY A 102 3.67 -2.66 -15.23
N ARG A 103 4.75 -2.12 -14.67
CA ARG A 103 4.78 -1.63 -13.28
C ARG A 103 4.17 -0.24 -13.22
N THR A 104 3.15 -0.05 -12.38
CA THR A 104 2.64 1.31 -12.15
C THR A 104 3.68 2.12 -11.38
N HIS A 105 4.15 3.20 -12.00
CA HIS A 105 5.05 4.13 -11.33
C HIS A 105 4.27 5.00 -10.37
N ARG A 106 4.72 5.09 -9.12
CA ARG A 106 4.19 6.06 -8.17
C ARG A 106 4.69 7.44 -8.55
N HIS A 107 3.85 8.21 -9.22
CA HIS A 107 3.99 9.66 -9.21
C HIS A 107 3.49 10.15 -7.85
N HIS A 108 4.43 10.35 -6.92
CA HIS A 108 4.16 11.27 -5.83
C HIS A 108 4.28 12.67 -6.42
N GLN A 109 3.14 13.28 -6.76
CA GLN A 109 3.12 14.73 -6.96
C GLN A 109 3.21 15.36 -5.57
N ASP A 110 4.43 15.44 -5.06
CA ASP A 110 4.72 16.27 -3.90
C ASP A 110 4.56 17.75 -4.28
N TRP A 111 4.51 18.62 -3.28
CA TRP A 111 4.42 20.07 -3.50
C TRP A 111 5.67 20.64 -4.19
N PHE A 112 6.79 19.91 -4.17
CA PHE A 112 8.05 20.31 -4.78
C PHE A 112 8.18 19.78 -6.21
N ASP A 113 8.44 20.68 -7.15
CA ASP A 113 8.73 20.36 -8.54
C ASP A 113 10.24 20.52 -8.79
N ASP A 114 10.94 19.40 -8.83
CA ASP A 114 12.38 19.32 -9.10
C ASP A 114 12.76 19.91 -10.48
N ASN A 115 11.80 20.01 -11.41
CA ASN A 115 12.04 20.51 -12.77
C ASN A 115 11.69 21.99 -12.93
N ASP A 116 11.28 22.68 -11.86
CA ASP A 116 11.02 24.12 -11.92
C ASP A 116 12.35 24.86 -12.19
N ALA A 117 12.42 25.50 -13.36
CA ALA A 117 13.61 26.19 -13.84
C ALA A 117 13.98 27.38 -12.94
N ASP A 118 12.99 28.06 -12.34
CA ASP A 118 13.22 29.21 -11.46
C ASP A 118 13.85 28.76 -10.14
N ILE A 119 13.38 27.65 -9.56
CA ILE A 119 14.00 27.08 -8.35
C ILE A 119 15.41 26.57 -8.66
N SER A 120 15.59 25.89 -9.79
CA SER A 120 16.89 25.38 -10.20
C SER A 120 17.92 26.52 -10.34
N ASN A 121 17.53 27.63 -10.99
CA ASN A 121 18.36 28.82 -11.14
C ASN A 121 18.66 29.49 -9.79
N LEU A 122 17.65 29.67 -8.94
CA LEU A 122 17.82 30.27 -7.61
C LEU A 122 18.73 29.44 -6.70
N LEU A 123 18.68 28.12 -6.79
CA LEU A 123 19.56 27.22 -6.05
C LEU A 123 21.00 27.31 -6.58
N ALA A 124 21.20 27.38 -7.89
CA ALA A 124 22.52 27.59 -8.50
C ALA A 124 23.13 28.93 -8.06
N GLU A 125 22.34 30.01 -8.08
CA GLU A 125 22.75 31.34 -7.61
C GLU A 125 23.10 31.32 -6.12
N LYS A 126 22.25 30.72 -5.28
CA LYS A 126 22.50 30.57 -3.83
C LYS A 126 23.82 29.85 -3.57
N ASN A 127 24.11 28.80 -4.33
CA ASN A 127 25.35 28.02 -4.21
C ASN A 127 26.57 28.84 -4.66
N GLY A 128 26.45 29.64 -5.72
CA GLY A 128 27.49 30.58 -6.16
C GLY A 128 27.81 31.64 -5.11
N ILE A 129 26.77 32.27 -4.54
CA ILE A 129 26.90 33.28 -3.49
C ILE A 129 27.46 32.66 -2.19
N LEU A 130 27.05 31.44 -1.85
CA LEU A 130 27.60 30.72 -0.69
C LEU A 130 29.11 30.49 -0.84
N LYS A 131 29.58 30.08 -2.02
CA LYS A 131 31.02 29.92 -2.30
C LYS A 131 31.77 31.25 -2.14
N ALA A 132 31.22 32.34 -2.66
CA ALA A 132 31.81 33.68 -2.53
C ALA A 132 31.82 34.20 -1.07
N TYR A 133 30.78 33.91 -0.30
CA TYR A 133 30.72 34.24 1.12
C TYR A 133 31.72 33.42 1.96
N MET A 134 31.91 32.15 1.61
CA MET A 134 32.89 31.28 2.27
C MET A 134 34.34 31.66 1.95
N SER A 135 34.61 32.11 0.71
CA SER A 135 35.96 32.54 0.30
C SER A 135 36.32 33.94 0.83
N LEU A 136 35.35 34.86 0.86
CA LEU A 136 35.54 36.23 1.33
C LEU A 136 34.38 36.65 2.24
N ARG A 137 34.61 36.60 3.56
CA ARG A 137 33.59 36.83 4.58
C ARG A 137 33.40 38.33 4.86
N THR A 138 32.81 39.04 3.90
CA THR A 138 32.52 40.48 3.97
C THR A 138 31.04 40.73 4.29
N ASP A 139 30.70 41.92 4.78
CA ASP A 139 29.30 42.29 5.03
C ASP A 139 28.46 42.30 3.76
N ALA A 140 29.06 42.67 2.61
CA ALA A 140 28.38 42.65 1.32
C ALA A 140 28.03 41.23 0.86
N THR A 141 28.96 40.27 0.96
CA THR A 141 28.73 38.86 0.58
C THR A 141 27.76 38.18 1.55
N LYS A 142 27.84 38.52 2.85
CA LYS A 142 26.88 38.09 3.87
C LYS A 142 25.47 38.57 3.56
N ALA A 143 25.31 39.86 3.25
CA ALA A 143 24.01 40.43 2.91
C ALA A 143 23.43 39.85 1.62
N ALA A 144 24.26 39.61 0.59
CA ALA A 144 23.85 38.95 -0.65
C ALA A 144 23.34 37.51 -0.40
N PHE A 145 24.04 36.74 0.45
CA PHE A 145 23.61 35.39 0.81
C PHE A 145 22.25 35.38 1.51
N PHE A 146 22.05 36.21 2.53
CA PHE A 146 20.76 36.27 3.24
C PHE A 146 19.60 36.76 2.34
N ARG A 147 19.87 37.69 1.41
CA ARG A 147 18.88 38.10 0.40
C ARG A 147 18.47 36.93 -0.50
N CYS A 148 19.44 36.20 -1.05
CA CYS A 148 19.18 35.03 -1.88
C CYS A 148 18.44 33.92 -1.11
N CYS A 149 18.82 33.66 0.15
CA CYS A 149 18.09 32.74 1.03
C CYS A 149 16.62 33.14 1.22
N ARG A 150 16.34 34.43 1.35
CA ARG A 150 14.96 34.93 1.48
C ARG A 150 14.15 34.68 0.21
N ILE A 151 14.74 34.94 -0.96
CA ILE A 151 14.10 34.73 -2.27
C ILE A 151 13.79 33.24 -2.47
N VAL A 152 14.77 32.36 -2.22
CA VAL A 152 14.58 30.90 -2.32
C VAL A 152 13.46 30.43 -1.37
N ARG A 153 13.48 30.88 -0.11
CA ARG A 153 12.43 30.54 0.87
C ARG A 153 11.06 31.09 0.50
N GLN A 154 11.00 32.21 -0.18
CA GLN A 154 9.74 32.79 -0.65
C GLN A 154 9.18 31.97 -1.81
N ARG A 155 10.02 31.66 -2.80
CA ARG A 155 9.63 30.83 -3.94
C ARG A 155 9.15 29.44 -3.52
N LEU A 156 9.84 28.78 -2.58
CA LEU A 156 9.41 27.49 -2.03
C LEU A 156 8.03 27.57 -1.35
N ARG A 157 7.76 28.67 -0.63
CA ARG A 157 6.44 28.89 -0.02
C ARG A 157 5.35 29.08 -1.08
N GLU A 158 5.62 29.88 -2.11
CA GLU A 158 4.67 30.07 -3.22
C GLU A 158 4.32 28.75 -3.94
N MET A 159 5.31 27.88 -4.17
CA MET A 159 5.06 26.54 -4.73
C MET A 159 4.17 25.70 -3.82
N GLN A 160 4.49 25.68 -2.53
CA GLN A 160 3.73 24.93 -1.53
C GLN A 160 2.28 25.44 -1.44
N ASP A 161 2.09 26.76 -1.38
CA ASP A 161 0.78 27.40 -1.32
C ASP A 161 -0.04 27.12 -2.59
N ALA A 162 0.58 27.23 -3.77
CA ALA A 162 -0.07 26.91 -5.04
C ALA A 162 -0.47 25.42 -5.14
N TRP A 163 0.33 24.51 -4.57
CA TRP A 163 -0.04 23.10 -4.46
C TRP A 163 -1.19 22.89 -3.47
N MET A 164 -1.16 23.54 -2.30
CA MET A 164 -2.21 23.46 -1.29
C MET A 164 -3.56 23.95 -1.81
N VAL A 165 -3.58 25.08 -2.53
CA VAL A 165 -4.79 25.62 -3.16
C VAL A 165 -5.37 24.62 -4.16
N ARG A 166 -4.56 24.14 -5.10
CA ARG A 166 -4.98 23.13 -6.10
C ARG A 166 -5.49 21.85 -5.43
N LYS A 167 -4.86 21.43 -4.33
CA LYS A 167 -5.30 20.25 -3.57
C LYS A 167 -6.62 20.48 -2.85
N ALA A 168 -6.83 21.66 -2.27
CA ALA A 168 -8.09 22.00 -1.62
C ALA A 168 -9.25 22.03 -2.63
N GLU A 169 -9.05 22.65 -3.79
CA GLU A 169 -10.04 22.67 -4.88
C GLU A 169 -10.39 21.26 -5.35
N GLN A 170 -9.39 20.40 -5.56
CA GLN A 170 -9.60 19.00 -5.93
C GLN A 170 -10.38 18.21 -4.87
N ILE A 171 -10.08 18.41 -3.58
CA ILE A 171 -10.81 17.75 -2.49
C ILE A 171 -12.28 18.22 -2.47
N GLN A 172 -12.51 19.51 -2.65
CA GLN A 172 -13.85 20.07 -2.73
C GLN A 172 -14.63 19.52 -3.92
N GLU A 173 -14.02 19.45 -5.11
CA GLU A 173 -14.61 18.89 -6.32
C GLU A 173 -15.06 17.43 -6.12
N TYR A 174 -14.25 16.60 -5.43
CA TYR A 174 -14.63 15.24 -5.09
C TYR A 174 -15.80 15.18 -4.10
N ALA A 175 -15.85 16.10 -3.13
CA ALA A 175 -16.95 16.18 -2.18
C ALA A 175 -18.26 16.57 -2.89
N ASP A 176 -18.20 17.56 -3.77
CA ASP A 176 -19.35 18.04 -4.55
C ASP A 176 -19.91 16.96 -5.48
N ARG A 177 -19.03 16.10 -6.03
CA ARG A 177 -19.41 14.93 -6.85
C ARG A 177 -19.79 13.68 -6.05
N ASN A 178 -19.76 13.74 -4.72
CA ASN A 178 -19.97 12.61 -3.82
C ASN A 178 -19.01 11.41 -4.08
N GLU A 179 -17.81 11.69 -4.59
CA GLU A 179 -16.76 10.69 -4.86
C GLU A 179 -15.93 10.39 -3.60
N MET A 180 -16.56 9.86 -2.56
CA MET A 180 -15.95 9.68 -1.24
C MET A 180 -14.61 8.91 -1.28
N LYS A 181 -14.46 7.93 -2.17
CA LYS A 181 -13.21 7.17 -2.34
C LYS A 181 -12.03 8.07 -2.77
N ASN A 182 -12.27 8.97 -3.72
CA ASN A 182 -11.25 9.87 -4.23
C ASN A 182 -10.98 11.02 -3.25
N PHE A 183 -12.03 11.51 -2.57
CA PHE A 183 -11.93 12.46 -1.46
C PHE A 183 -10.95 11.96 -0.38
N PHE A 184 -11.17 10.76 0.18
CA PHE A 184 -10.29 10.21 1.20
C PHE A 184 -8.87 9.92 0.67
N LYS A 185 -8.73 9.55 -0.60
CA LYS A 185 -7.42 9.36 -1.23
C LYS A 185 -6.65 10.67 -1.33
N ALA A 186 -7.31 11.77 -1.68
CA ALA A 186 -6.71 13.10 -1.77
C ALA A 186 -6.28 13.64 -0.40
N ILE A 187 -7.12 13.49 0.64
CA ILE A 187 -6.75 13.84 2.02
C ILE A 187 -5.52 13.06 2.48
N LYS A 188 -5.48 11.76 2.22
CA LYS A 188 -4.35 10.91 2.61
C LYS A 188 -3.04 11.29 1.90
N ALA A 189 -3.11 11.94 0.74
CA ALA A 189 -1.92 12.44 0.05
C ALA A 189 -1.28 13.62 0.78
N ILE A 190 -2.07 14.45 1.50
CA ILE A 190 -1.58 15.62 2.25
C ILE A 190 -0.90 15.19 3.56
N TYR A 191 -1.57 14.34 4.34
CA TYR A 191 -1.06 13.90 5.64
C TYR A 191 0.00 12.79 5.54
N GLY A 192 0.23 12.27 4.33
CA GLY A 192 1.10 11.12 4.11
C GLY A 192 0.56 9.82 4.73
N PRO A 193 1.40 8.78 4.83
CA PRO A 193 1.02 7.55 5.50
C PRO A 193 0.65 7.84 6.96
N CYS A 194 -0.65 7.80 7.26
CA CYS A 194 -1.11 7.82 8.65
C CYS A 194 -0.42 6.67 9.40
N ILE A 195 0.47 7.03 10.33
CA ILE A 195 1.06 6.08 11.26
C ILE A 195 -0.08 5.65 12.16
N LYS A 196 -0.70 4.52 11.82
CA LYS A 196 -1.67 3.90 12.71
C LYS A 196 -0.91 3.50 13.97
N GLY A 197 -1.07 4.26 15.04
CA GLY A 197 -0.68 3.80 16.37
C GLY A 197 -1.36 2.47 16.62
N THR A 198 -0.60 1.46 17.04
CA THR A 198 -1.21 0.21 17.49
C THR A 198 -2.06 0.55 18.71
N ALA A 199 -3.37 0.33 18.63
CA ALA A 199 -4.24 0.54 19.77
C ALA A 199 -3.78 -0.38 20.90
N PRO A 200 -3.48 0.16 22.09
CA PRO A 200 -3.07 -0.67 23.21
C PRO A 200 -4.21 -1.59 23.63
N LEU A 201 -3.86 -2.83 24.01
CA LEU A 201 -4.82 -3.82 24.49
C LEU A 201 -4.62 -4.07 25.98
N LEU A 202 -5.68 -4.45 26.68
CA LEU A 202 -5.53 -4.96 28.04
C LEU A 202 -5.07 -6.42 28.03
N SER A 203 -4.27 -6.78 29.03
CA SER A 203 -3.95 -8.17 29.37
C SER A 203 -5.21 -8.97 29.70
N SER A 204 -5.11 -10.30 29.76
CA SER A 204 -6.24 -11.21 30.02
C SER A 204 -6.91 -10.97 31.38
N ASP A 205 -6.13 -10.53 32.36
CA ASP A 205 -6.54 -10.14 33.71
C ASP A 205 -7.01 -8.68 33.83
N GLY A 206 -6.90 -7.88 32.75
CA GLY A 206 -7.34 -6.49 32.70
C GLY A 206 -6.44 -5.50 33.44
N THR A 207 -5.31 -5.92 34.01
CA THR A 207 -4.49 -5.08 34.90
C THR A 207 -3.42 -4.26 34.18
N THR A 208 -2.89 -4.79 33.07
CA THR A 208 -1.78 -4.20 32.33
C THR A 208 -2.19 -3.82 30.91
N LEU A 209 -1.67 -2.68 30.45
CA LEU A 209 -1.92 -2.13 29.12
C LEU A 209 -0.74 -2.48 28.21
N LEU A 210 -0.99 -3.38 27.25
CA LEU A 210 -0.06 -3.91 26.28
C LEU A 210 0.08 -2.92 25.11
N THR A 211 1.25 -2.28 25.00
CA THR A 211 1.57 -1.34 23.91
C THR A 211 2.46 -1.95 22.83
N GLU A 212 3.26 -2.97 23.18
CA GLU A 212 4.18 -3.62 22.25
C GLU A 212 3.47 -4.56 21.28
N LYS A 213 3.85 -4.50 20.00
CA LYS A 213 3.23 -5.31 18.93
C LYS A 213 3.31 -6.81 19.19
N SER A 214 4.42 -7.31 19.72
CA SER A 214 4.62 -8.72 20.06
C SER A 214 3.64 -9.18 21.15
N GLN A 215 3.48 -8.37 22.19
CA GLN A 215 2.58 -8.64 23.31
C GLN A 215 1.11 -8.61 22.86
N ILE A 216 0.74 -7.63 22.04
CA ILE A 216 -0.59 -7.53 21.44
C ILE A 216 -0.91 -8.76 20.58
N LEU A 217 0.00 -9.19 19.71
CA LEU A 217 -0.19 -10.40 18.89
C LEU A 217 -0.34 -11.67 19.74
N LYS A 218 0.46 -11.79 20.81
CA LYS A 218 0.36 -12.90 21.75
C LYS A 218 -1.00 -12.91 22.46
N ARG A 219 -1.46 -11.77 22.97
CA ARG A 219 -2.75 -11.62 23.64
C ARG A 219 -3.93 -11.93 22.71
N VAL A 220 -3.85 -11.51 21.45
CA VAL A 220 -4.83 -11.82 20.40
C VAL A 220 -4.87 -13.33 20.16
N ALA A 221 -3.71 -13.99 20.03
CA ALA A 221 -3.66 -15.44 19.86
C ALA A 221 -4.21 -16.19 21.08
N GLU A 222 -3.94 -15.73 22.31
CA GLU A 222 -4.53 -16.28 23.54
C GLU A 222 -6.06 -16.15 23.55
N HIS A 223 -6.58 -14.97 23.21
CA HIS A 223 -8.03 -14.73 23.14
C HIS A 223 -8.69 -15.67 22.13
N PHE A 224 -8.19 -15.73 20.89
CA PHE A 224 -8.78 -16.58 19.86
C PHE A 224 -8.64 -18.07 20.17
N ARG A 225 -7.54 -18.51 20.80
CA ARG A 225 -7.44 -19.90 21.27
C ARG A 225 -8.53 -20.22 22.28
N SER A 226 -8.77 -19.33 23.25
CA SER A 226 -9.84 -19.52 24.23
C SER A 226 -11.22 -19.53 23.58
N VAL A 227 -11.49 -18.62 22.63
CA VAL A 227 -12.82 -18.48 22.02
C VAL A 227 -13.12 -19.60 21.03
N LEU A 228 -12.15 -19.95 20.17
CA LEU A 228 -12.36 -20.88 19.06
C LEU A 228 -12.10 -22.35 19.43
N ASN A 229 -11.22 -22.62 20.40
CA ASN A 229 -10.88 -23.99 20.81
C ASN A 229 -11.58 -24.38 22.12
N CYS A 230 -12.76 -23.83 22.39
CA CYS A 230 -13.60 -24.31 23.49
C CYS A 230 -13.96 -25.78 23.23
N SER A 231 -13.60 -26.67 24.14
CA SER A 231 -14.06 -28.06 24.12
C SER A 231 -15.58 -28.08 24.28
N SER A 232 -16.31 -28.23 23.18
CA SER A 232 -17.75 -28.43 23.21
C SER A 232 -18.06 -29.90 23.54
N ALA A 233 -18.59 -30.15 24.73
CA ALA A 233 -19.22 -31.42 25.05
C ALA A 233 -20.61 -31.45 24.41
N ILE A 234 -20.69 -31.86 23.15
CA ILE A 234 -21.96 -32.12 22.48
C ILE A 234 -22.50 -33.41 23.08
N SER A 235 -23.75 -33.40 23.55
CA SER A 235 -24.39 -34.60 24.08
C SER A 235 -24.68 -35.58 22.94
N ASP A 236 -24.27 -36.83 23.07
CA ASP A 236 -24.57 -37.90 22.09
C ASP A 236 -26.08 -38.04 21.89
N ALA A 237 -26.87 -37.87 22.96
CA ALA A 237 -28.34 -37.88 22.88
C ALA A 237 -28.92 -36.73 22.03
N ALA A 238 -28.19 -35.62 21.84
CA ALA A 238 -28.58 -34.56 20.93
C ALA A 238 -28.20 -34.91 19.47
N ILE A 239 -27.06 -35.56 19.26
CA ILE A 239 -26.62 -36.06 17.95
C ILE A 239 -27.59 -37.14 17.43
N ASP A 240 -27.98 -38.09 18.31
CA ASP A 240 -28.92 -39.17 17.98
C ASP A 240 -30.33 -38.66 17.64
N ARG A 241 -30.69 -37.45 18.09
CA ARG A 241 -31.97 -36.81 17.77
C ARG A 241 -31.96 -36.05 16.44
N LEU A 242 -30.79 -35.80 15.85
CA LEU A 242 -30.70 -35.14 14.56
C LEU A 242 -31.07 -36.12 13.45
N PRO A 243 -32.06 -35.82 12.59
CA PRO A 243 -32.36 -36.65 11.44
C PRO A 243 -31.14 -36.66 10.51
N GLN A 244 -30.60 -37.86 10.30
CA GLN A 244 -29.48 -38.07 9.39
C GLN A 244 -29.98 -37.90 7.95
N VAL A 245 -29.35 -37.01 7.20
CA VAL A 245 -29.58 -36.87 5.76
C VAL A 245 -28.69 -37.88 5.06
N ASP A 246 -29.21 -38.51 4.00
CA ASP A 246 -28.42 -39.43 3.18
C ASP A 246 -27.12 -38.76 2.72
N MET A 247 -26.03 -39.53 2.70
CA MET A 247 -24.72 -39.05 2.29
C MET A 247 -24.78 -38.59 0.83
N SER A 248 -24.48 -37.30 0.60
CA SER A 248 -24.44 -36.73 -0.75
C SER A 248 -23.14 -37.11 -1.43
N ASN A 249 -23.16 -38.24 -2.14
CA ASN A 249 -22.03 -38.73 -2.94
C ASN A 249 -21.67 -37.78 -4.10
N ASP A 250 -22.57 -36.85 -4.45
CA ASP A 250 -22.33 -35.85 -5.49
C ASP A 250 -21.21 -34.86 -5.13
N LEU A 251 -20.94 -34.66 -3.83
CA LEU A 251 -19.86 -33.79 -3.35
C LEU A 251 -18.45 -34.39 -3.53
N ASP A 252 -18.35 -35.70 -3.72
CA ASP A 252 -17.08 -36.40 -3.96
C ASP A 252 -16.70 -36.42 -5.45
N LEU A 253 -17.56 -35.89 -6.32
CA LEU A 253 -17.28 -35.78 -7.74
C LEU A 253 -16.34 -34.60 -8.01
N PRO A 254 -15.35 -34.76 -8.91
CA PRO A 254 -14.48 -33.66 -9.28
C PRO A 254 -15.28 -32.52 -9.92
N PRO A 255 -14.85 -31.26 -9.74
CA PRO A 255 -15.58 -30.09 -10.25
C PRO A 255 -15.85 -30.19 -11.75
N SER A 256 -17.09 -29.98 -12.14
CA SER A 256 -17.47 -30.01 -13.56
C SER A 256 -17.08 -28.72 -14.28
N ILE A 257 -16.80 -28.80 -15.59
CA ILE A 257 -16.53 -27.63 -16.44
C ILE A 257 -17.60 -26.53 -16.30
N PRO A 258 -18.92 -26.80 -16.41
CA PRO A 258 -19.94 -25.75 -16.29
C PRO A 258 -20.01 -25.15 -14.87
N GLU A 259 -19.71 -25.94 -13.84
CA GLU A 259 -19.65 -25.46 -12.46
C GLU A 259 -18.48 -24.50 -12.24
N THR A 260 -17.29 -24.86 -12.70
CA THR A 260 -16.10 -24.01 -12.61
C THR A 260 -16.30 -22.69 -13.35
N ILE A 261 -16.86 -22.72 -14.57
CA ILE A 261 -17.20 -21.51 -15.33
C ILE A 261 -18.18 -20.63 -14.53
N ARG A 262 -19.24 -21.22 -13.97
CA ARG A 262 -20.24 -20.51 -13.18
C ARG A 262 -19.62 -19.84 -11.96
N VAL A 263 -18.76 -20.56 -11.23
CA VAL A 263 -18.07 -20.02 -10.05
C VAL A 263 -17.17 -18.85 -10.44
N VAL A 264 -16.32 -19.01 -11.46
CA VAL A 264 -15.43 -17.95 -11.94
C VAL A 264 -16.20 -16.68 -12.32
N GLN A 265 -17.35 -16.81 -12.98
CA GLN A 265 -18.20 -15.68 -13.33
C GLN A 265 -18.83 -15.01 -12.09
N GLN A 266 -19.21 -15.80 -11.08
CA GLN A 266 -19.83 -15.32 -9.84
C GLN A 266 -18.87 -14.67 -8.84
N ILE A 267 -17.55 -14.91 -8.96
CA ILE A 267 -16.54 -14.24 -8.12
C ILE A 267 -16.74 -12.72 -8.21
N SER A 268 -16.56 -11.98 -7.12
CA SER A 268 -16.68 -10.52 -7.17
C SER A 268 -15.36 -9.86 -7.58
N SER A 269 -15.42 -8.88 -8.48
CA SER A 269 -14.26 -8.06 -8.86
C SER A 269 -13.90 -7.07 -7.74
N GLY A 270 -12.65 -6.61 -7.71
CA GLY A 270 -12.13 -5.64 -6.74
C GLY A 270 -11.73 -6.23 -5.38
N LYS A 271 -11.77 -7.56 -5.22
CA LYS A 271 -11.32 -8.24 -4.00
C LYS A 271 -9.79 -8.28 -3.91
N ALA A 272 -9.28 -8.55 -2.71
CA ALA A 272 -7.85 -8.73 -2.51
C ALA A 272 -7.42 -10.07 -3.12
N PRO A 273 -6.27 -10.14 -3.80
CA PRO A 273 -5.64 -11.42 -4.16
C PRO A 273 -5.38 -12.29 -2.93
N GLY A 274 -5.33 -13.61 -3.14
CA GLY A 274 -4.94 -14.58 -2.12
C GLY A 274 -3.41 -14.65 -1.95
N SER A 275 -2.93 -15.74 -1.35
CA SER A 275 -1.49 -16.06 -1.25
C SER A 275 -0.81 -16.23 -2.61
N ASP A 276 -1.60 -16.61 -3.62
CA ASP A 276 -1.21 -16.69 -5.02
C ASP A 276 -0.95 -15.32 -5.66
N ALA A 277 -1.36 -14.23 -5.01
CA ALA A 277 -1.28 -12.88 -5.56
C ALA A 277 -1.99 -12.70 -6.93
N ILE A 278 -2.94 -13.58 -7.27
CA ILE A 278 -3.76 -13.47 -8.48
C ILE A 278 -5.13 -12.89 -8.06
N PRO A 279 -5.59 -11.78 -8.63
CA PRO A 279 -6.88 -11.22 -8.27
C PRO A 279 -8.01 -11.89 -9.06
N PRO A 280 -9.27 -11.68 -8.63
CA PRO A 280 -10.44 -12.25 -9.28
C PRO A 280 -10.62 -11.88 -10.76
N GLU A 281 -10.11 -10.74 -11.21
CA GLU A 281 -10.31 -10.26 -12.57
C GLU A 281 -9.54 -11.04 -13.63
N VAL A 282 -8.37 -11.58 -13.26
CA VAL A 282 -7.56 -12.44 -14.14
C VAL A 282 -8.37 -13.67 -14.52
N TYR A 283 -8.94 -14.36 -13.52
CA TYR A 283 -9.80 -15.52 -13.74
C TYR A 283 -11.02 -15.23 -14.63
N LYS A 284 -11.60 -14.04 -14.50
CA LYS A 284 -12.78 -13.65 -15.28
C LYS A 284 -12.48 -13.31 -16.74
N HIS A 285 -11.28 -12.80 -17.03
CA HIS A 285 -10.97 -12.18 -18.32
C HIS A 285 -10.03 -13.02 -19.20
N ASP A 286 -9.26 -13.95 -18.63
CA ASP A 286 -8.22 -14.70 -19.36
C ASP A 286 -8.72 -15.86 -20.24
N GLY A 287 -10.05 -15.98 -20.38
CA GLY A 287 -10.68 -16.82 -21.36
C GLY A 287 -10.73 -18.32 -21.02
N PRO A 288 -11.26 -19.14 -21.94
CA PRO A 288 -11.59 -20.55 -21.68
C PRO A 288 -10.37 -21.44 -21.44
N ARG A 289 -9.17 -21.05 -21.88
CA ARG A 289 -7.95 -21.86 -21.70
C ARG A 289 -7.48 -21.88 -20.25
N LEU A 290 -7.48 -20.75 -19.57
CA LEU A 290 -7.13 -20.68 -18.15
C LEU A 290 -8.12 -21.51 -17.31
N ILE A 291 -9.40 -21.49 -17.69
CA ILE A 291 -10.42 -22.35 -17.07
C ILE A 291 -10.11 -23.84 -17.30
N ALA A 292 -9.67 -24.23 -18.50
CA ALA A 292 -9.29 -25.61 -18.79
C ALA A 292 -8.12 -26.08 -17.93
N GLU A 293 -7.06 -25.27 -17.79
CA GLU A 293 -5.91 -25.58 -16.92
C GLU A 293 -6.29 -25.63 -15.42
N LEU A 294 -7.29 -24.84 -14.98
CA LEU A 294 -7.82 -24.96 -13.62
C LEU A 294 -8.58 -26.27 -13.40
N ILE A 295 -9.34 -26.71 -14.41
CA ILE A 295 -10.10 -27.96 -14.33
C ILE A 295 -9.18 -29.16 -14.29
N THR A 296 -8.10 -29.18 -15.10
CA THR A 296 -7.11 -30.26 -15.05
C THR A 296 -6.46 -30.35 -13.68
N LEU A 297 -6.09 -29.21 -13.08
CA LEU A 297 -5.57 -29.16 -11.71
C LEU A 297 -6.59 -29.68 -10.68
N PHE A 298 -7.87 -29.31 -10.80
CA PHE A 298 -8.90 -29.76 -9.86
C PHE A 298 -9.23 -31.24 -9.98
N GLN A 299 -9.03 -31.85 -11.15
CA GLN A 299 -9.26 -33.28 -11.38
C GLN A 299 -8.10 -34.15 -10.90
N GLU A 300 -6.94 -33.56 -10.63
CA GLU A 300 -5.72 -34.26 -10.17
C GLU A 300 -5.51 -34.18 -8.64
N MET A 301 -6.33 -33.40 -7.93
CA MET A 301 -6.35 -33.35 -6.45
C MET A 301 -7.13 -34.50 -5.85
#